data_AF-A0A928FIW9-F1
#
_entry.id   AF-A0A928FIW9-F1
#
_cell.length_a   1.000
_cell.length_b   1.000
_cell.length_c   1.000
_cell.angle_alpha   90.00
_cell.angle_beta   90.00
_cell.angle_gamma   90.00
#
_symmetry.space_group_name_H-M   'P 1'
#
loop_
_entity.id
_entity.type
_entity.pdbx_description
1 polymer ?
#
loop_
_entity_poly.entity_id
_entity_poly.type
_entity_poly.pdbx_seq_one_letter_code
_entity_poly.pdbx_strand_id
1 'polypeptide(L)'
;MKVYHYTDKANLDNIMHSGLKTTSRYESFTELRKDVVFCWLSRSDNKIFSNDTICLEITVDENNCIVASMDYISFAMMYKYGGAKYGGMNIPINEKASELFVKLYETTAIPLSQYKEGNLFSPEVLVKGNIAPENIRICIDK
;
A
#
# COMPACT_ATOMS: atom_id res chain seq x y z
N MET A 1 -8.57 -11.31 9.06
CA MET A 1 -7.82 -11.70 7.85
C MET A 1 -6.34 -11.39 8.03
N LYS A 2 -5.45 -12.06 7.29
CA LYS A 2 -4.01 -11.77 7.27
C LYS A 2 -3.65 -10.96 6.03
N VAL A 3 -2.81 -9.93 6.20
CA VAL A 3 -2.22 -9.11 5.14
C VAL A 3 -0.74 -8.89 5.44
N TYR A 4 0.03 -8.37 4.48
CA TYR A 4 1.48 -8.28 4.58
C TYR A 4 1.97 -6.85 4.43
N HIS A 5 2.84 -6.40 5.33
CA HIS A 5 3.49 -5.09 5.24
C HIS A 5 5.00 -5.27 5.15
N TYR A 6 5.67 -4.40 4.40
CA TYR A 6 7.11 -4.42 4.25
C TYR A 6 7.68 -3.11 4.75
N THR A 7 8.71 -3.20 5.58
CA THR A 7 9.39 -2.06 6.18
C THR A 7 10.89 -2.31 6.22
N ASP A 8 11.68 -1.25 6.33
CA ASP A 8 13.10 -1.37 6.62
C ASP A 8 13.32 -2.03 7.98
N LYS A 9 14.32 -2.91 8.07
CA LYS A 9 14.72 -3.61 9.30
C LYS A 9 15.00 -2.64 10.47
N ALA A 10 15.48 -1.44 10.18
CA ALA A 10 15.75 -0.40 11.19
C ALA A 10 14.48 0.06 11.93
N ASN A 11 13.29 -0.09 11.35
CA ASN A 11 12.02 0.31 11.98
C ASN A 11 11.40 -0.81 12.82
N LEU A 12 11.95 -2.02 12.76
CA LEU A 12 11.32 -3.21 13.32
C LEU A 12 11.03 -3.06 14.83
N ASP A 13 12.03 -2.72 15.63
CA ASP A 13 11.87 -2.61 17.09
C ASP A 13 10.79 -1.58 17.46
N ASN A 14 10.75 -0.44 16.75
CA ASN A 14 9.75 0.58 16.97
C ASN A 14 8.34 0.09 16.60
N ILE A 15 8.20 -0.62 15.49
CA ILE A 15 6.91 -1.18 15.05
C ILE A 15 6.43 -2.26 16.02
N MET A 16 7.33 -3.14 16.46
CA MET A 16 7.00 -4.20 17.41
C MET A 16 6.65 -3.65 18.80
N HIS A 17 7.08 -2.42 19.13
CA HIS A 17 6.74 -1.77 20.39
C HIS A 17 5.48 -0.88 20.30
N SER A 18 5.36 -0.09 19.24
CA SER A 18 4.37 1.00 19.14
C SER A 18 3.27 0.78 18.08
N GLY A 19 3.40 -0.30 17.30
CA GLY A 19 2.50 -0.66 16.22
C GLY A 19 2.83 0.08 14.92
N LEU A 20 2.03 -0.18 13.88
CA LEU A 20 2.10 0.62 12.66
C LEU A 20 1.17 1.81 12.81
N LYS A 21 1.75 3.00 12.70
CA LYS A 21 0.97 4.23 12.61
C LYS A 21 0.51 4.43 11.17
N THR A 22 -0.69 4.97 11.02
CA THR A 22 -1.12 5.51 9.75
C THR A 22 -0.13 6.60 9.37
N THR A 23 0.64 6.35 8.33
CA THR A 23 1.52 7.35 7.76
C THR A 23 1.27 7.32 6.29
N SER A 24 1.11 8.49 5.70
CA SER A 24 0.95 8.53 4.28
C SER A 24 1.80 9.67 3.76
N ARG A 25 3.04 9.30 3.39
CA ARG A 25 3.84 10.09 2.45
C ARG A 25 3.06 10.36 1.14
N TYR A 26 1.93 9.69 0.95
CA TYR A 26 1.02 9.76 -0.20
C TYR A 26 -0.35 10.35 0.16
N GLU A 27 -0.49 11.03 1.33
CA GLU A 27 -1.76 11.50 1.93
C GLU A 27 -2.50 12.49 1.03
N SER A 28 -1.83 12.98 -0.02
CA SER A 28 -2.25 14.10 -0.84
C SER A 28 -2.97 13.75 -2.14
N PHE A 29 -3.16 12.46 -2.47
CA PHE A 29 -3.79 12.09 -3.75
C PHE A 29 -5.28 11.77 -3.64
N THR A 30 -5.73 11.18 -2.54
CA THR A 30 -7.13 10.75 -2.36
C THR A 30 -7.45 10.55 -0.89
N GLU A 31 -8.72 10.77 -0.52
CA GLU A 31 -9.25 10.49 0.81
C GLU A 31 -9.12 9.02 1.20
N LEU A 32 -9.11 8.09 0.23
CA LEU A 32 -8.96 6.66 0.48
C LEU A 32 -7.64 6.31 1.18
N ARG A 33 -6.60 7.12 0.98
CA ARG A 33 -5.27 6.90 1.56
C ARG A 33 -5.02 7.70 2.84
N LYS A 34 -6.04 8.36 3.39
CA LYS A 34 -5.94 9.05 4.68
C LYS A 34 -6.18 8.10 5.84
N ASP A 35 -5.36 8.23 6.86
CA ASP A 35 -5.40 7.41 8.07
C ASP A 35 -5.47 5.90 7.76
N VAL A 36 -4.68 5.43 6.80
CA VAL A 36 -4.58 4.01 6.49
C VAL A 36 -3.16 3.50 6.66
N VAL A 37 -3.04 2.21 6.96
CA VAL A 37 -1.80 1.46 6.78
C VAL A 37 -1.91 0.65 5.49
N PHE A 38 -0.94 0.85 4.62
CA PHE A 38 -0.80 0.10 3.37
C PHE A 38 -0.25 -1.30 3.62
N CYS A 39 -0.92 -2.31 3.09
CA CYS A 39 -0.52 -3.72 3.12
C CYS A 39 -0.71 -4.37 1.75
N TRP A 40 -0.24 -5.60 1.60
CA TRP A 40 -0.41 -6.48 0.44
C TRP A 40 -1.29 -7.67 0.81
N LEU A 41 -2.02 -8.20 -0.18
CA LEU A 41 -2.80 -9.44 0.01
C LEU A 41 -1.91 -10.66 0.13
N SER A 42 -0.83 -10.72 -0.64
CA SER A 42 0.17 -11.79 -0.61
C SER A 42 1.58 -11.24 -0.49
N ARG A 43 2.49 -12.07 0.04
CA ARG A 43 3.94 -11.80 0.05
C ARG A 43 4.51 -11.64 -1.36
N SER A 44 3.93 -12.30 -2.36
CA SER A 44 4.35 -12.24 -3.77
C SER A 44 3.99 -10.92 -4.47
N ASP A 45 3.08 -10.17 -3.88
CA ASP A 45 2.56 -8.94 -4.48
C ASP A 45 3.50 -7.75 -4.21
N ASN A 46 4.35 -7.86 -3.18
CA ASN A 46 5.36 -6.86 -2.94
C ASN A 46 6.32 -6.76 -4.13
N LYS A 47 6.26 -5.65 -4.86
CA LYS A 47 7.16 -5.36 -5.98
C LYS A 47 8.36 -4.50 -5.55
N ILE A 48 8.43 -4.11 -4.28
CA ILE A 48 9.49 -3.27 -3.72
C ILE A 48 10.46 -4.19 -2.99
N PHE A 49 11.43 -4.73 -3.73
CA PHE A 49 12.48 -5.58 -3.17
C PHE A 49 13.68 -4.72 -2.77
N SER A 50 14.01 -4.73 -1.48
CA SER A 50 15.29 -4.27 -0.96
C SER A 50 15.83 -5.32 0.00
N ASN A 51 17.14 -5.55 -0.02
CA ASN A 51 17.80 -6.54 0.85
C ASN A 51 17.59 -6.25 2.35
N ASP A 52 17.28 -5.01 2.71
CA ASP A 52 17.06 -4.58 4.09
C ASP A 52 15.58 -4.53 4.50
N THR A 53 14.67 -4.97 3.62
CA THR A 53 13.24 -5.00 3.94
C THR A 53 12.85 -6.28 4.65
N ILE A 54 12.05 -6.15 5.71
CA ILE A 54 11.45 -7.26 6.45
C ILE A 54 9.96 -7.33 6.16
N CYS A 55 9.45 -8.55 6.02
CA CYS A 55 8.03 -8.83 5.89
C CYS A 55 7.39 -8.96 7.28
N LEU A 56 6.28 -8.25 7.46
CA LEU A 56 5.39 -8.34 8.61
C LEU A 56 4.06 -8.94 8.17
N GLU A 57 3.62 -9.98 8.86
CA GLU A 57 2.25 -10.50 8.78
C GLU A 57 1.39 -9.74 9.78
N ILE A 58 0.26 -9.23 9.30
CA ILE A 58 -0.66 -8.40 10.08
C ILE A 58 -2.03 -9.03 10.11
N THR A 59 -2.62 -9.12 11.31
CA THR A 59 -4.01 -9.53 11.49
C THR A 59 -4.91 -8.30 11.51
N VAL A 60 -5.91 -8.26 10.63
CA VAL A 60 -6.84 -7.13 10.47
C VAL A 60 -8.30 -7.60 10.39
N ASP A 61 -9.24 -6.71 10.70
CA ASP A 61 -10.66 -6.89 10.39
C ASP A 61 -10.90 -6.55 8.91
N GLU A 62 -11.48 -7.47 8.14
CA GLU A 62 -11.72 -7.26 6.71
C GLU A 62 -12.70 -6.12 6.44
N ASN A 63 -13.60 -5.84 7.38
CA ASN A 63 -14.59 -4.76 7.24
C ASN A 63 -13.93 -3.37 7.26
N ASN A 64 -12.71 -3.28 7.80
CA ASN A 64 -11.90 -2.07 7.83
C ASN A 64 -10.90 -1.99 6.67
N CYS A 65 -11.02 -2.89 5.68
CA CYS A 65 -10.08 -3.00 4.58
C CYS A 65 -10.72 -2.69 3.23
N ILE A 66 -10.04 -1.85 2.45
CA ILE A 66 -10.34 -1.59 1.05
C ILE A 66 -9.20 -2.15 0.22
N VAL A 67 -9.52 -2.81 -0.89
CA VAL A 67 -8.56 -3.25 -1.89
C VAL A 67 -8.59 -2.27 -3.05
N ALA A 68 -7.41 -1.83 -3.50
CA ALA A 68 -7.27 -0.91 -4.62
C ALA A 68 -6.07 -1.29 -5.50
N SER A 69 -5.95 -0.69 -6.69
CA SER A 69 -4.84 -0.94 -7.60
C SER A 69 -3.66 -0.04 -7.28
N MET A 70 -2.54 -0.62 -6.83
CA MET A 70 -1.29 0.13 -6.65
C MET A 70 -0.80 0.73 -7.98
N ASP A 71 -1.15 0.13 -9.11
CA ASP A 71 -0.72 0.60 -10.44
C ASP A 71 -1.32 1.97 -10.76
N TYR A 72 -2.63 2.15 -10.54
CA TYR A 72 -3.30 3.44 -10.83
C TYR A 72 -2.77 4.57 -9.96
N ILE A 73 -2.63 4.37 -8.65
CA ILE A 73 -2.07 5.40 -7.78
C ILE A 73 -0.59 5.68 -8.10
N SER A 74 0.18 4.66 -8.50
CA SER A 74 1.56 4.83 -8.95
C SER A 74 1.64 5.70 -10.20
N PHE A 75 0.79 5.46 -11.20
CA PHE A 75 0.72 6.33 -12.38
C PHE A 75 0.29 7.75 -12.02
N ALA A 76 -0.68 7.91 -11.11
CA ALA A 76 -1.06 9.23 -10.62
C ALA A 76 0.14 9.99 -10.04
N MET A 77 0.96 9.33 -9.22
CA MET A 77 2.18 9.90 -8.67
C MET A 77 3.22 10.24 -9.74
N MET A 78 3.46 9.32 -10.68
CA MET A 78 4.44 9.52 -11.77
C MET A 78 4.07 10.72 -12.63
N TYR A 79 2.80 10.88 -13.00
CA TYR A 79 2.34 12.03 -13.78
C TYR A 79 2.29 13.33 -12.98
N LYS A 80 2.13 13.30 -11.64
CA LYS A 80 2.18 14.51 -10.82
C LYS A 80 3.59 15.08 -10.66
N TYR A 81 4.58 14.21 -10.44
CA TYR A 81 5.94 14.63 -10.09
C TYR A 81 6.97 14.46 -11.20
N GLY A 82 6.62 13.80 -12.31
CA GLY A 82 7.53 13.43 -13.38
C GLY A 82 8.32 12.16 -13.05
N GLY A 83 8.42 11.24 -14.00
CA GLY A 83 8.98 9.90 -13.80
C GLY A 83 10.49 9.84 -13.55
N ALA A 84 11.20 10.95 -13.80
CA ALA A 84 12.67 11.00 -13.78
C ALA A 84 13.29 10.75 -12.40
N LYS A 85 12.55 11.00 -11.30
CA LYS A 85 13.11 10.88 -9.94
C LYS A 85 13.16 9.45 -9.39
N TYR A 86 12.40 8.50 -9.96
CA TYR A 86 12.21 7.18 -9.33
C TYR A 86 12.19 5.96 -10.27
N GLY A 87 12.32 6.10 -11.59
CA GLY A 87 12.18 4.94 -12.47
C GLY A 87 12.81 4.99 -13.86
N GLY A 88 13.67 5.98 -14.15
CA GLY A 88 14.37 6.07 -15.45
C GLY A 88 13.49 6.35 -16.68
N MET A 89 12.16 6.41 -16.52
CA MET A 89 11.23 6.82 -17.57
C MET A 89 11.07 8.33 -17.56
N ASN A 90 11.26 8.97 -18.71
CA ASN A 90 11.03 10.39 -18.89
C ASN A 90 9.53 10.68 -19.04
N ILE A 91 8.75 10.38 -17.99
CA ILE A 91 7.31 10.67 -17.96
C ILE A 91 7.15 12.16 -17.70
N PRO A 92 6.53 12.92 -18.62
CA PRO A 92 6.28 14.34 -18.42
C PRO A 92 5.24 14.54 -17.32
N ILE A 93 5.35 15.66 -16.61
CA ILE A 93 4.32 16.10 -15.67
C ILE A 93 3.03 16.36 -16.45
N ASN A 94 1.92 15.77 -15.98
CA ASN A 94 0.58 15.94 -16.56
C ASN A 94 -0.47 15.80 -15.46
N GLU A 95 -0.93 16.93 -14.93
CA GLU A 95 -1.91 16.99 -13.83
C GLU A 95 -3.23 16.32 -14.20
N LYS A 96 -3.72 16.55 -15.42
CA LYS A 96 -4.96 15.93 -15.90
C LYS A 96 -4.88 14.41 -15.94
N ALA A 97 -3.74 13.86 -16.39
CA ALA A 97 -3.52 12.42 -16.35
C ALA A 97 -3.46 11.91 -14.90
N SER A 98 -2.76 12.63 -14.02
CA SER A 98 -2.69 12.31 -12.60
C SER A 98 -4.09 12.23 -11.97
N GLU A 99 -4.93 13.23 -12.16
CA GLU A 99 -6.31 13.27 -11.66
C GLU A 99 -7.18 12.14 -12.21
N LEU A 100 -7.04 11.79 -13.51
CA LEU A 100 -7.77 10.67 -14.10
C LEU A 100 -7.38 9.34 -13.48
N PHE A 101 -6.08 9.13 -13.21
CA PHE A 101 -5.62 7.92 -12.52
C PHE A 101 -6.07 7.87 -11.06
N VAL A 102 -6.15 9.00 -10.35
CA VAL A 102 -6.77 9.05 -9.02
C VAL A 102 -8.25 8.64 -9.10
N LYS A 103 -9.02 9.16 -10.05
CA LYS A 103 -10.42 8.78 -10.20
C LYS A 103 -10.60 7.30 -10.54
N LEU A 104 -9.75 6.74 -11.38
CA LEU A 104 -9.75 5.30 -11.68
C LEU A 104 -9.42 4.49 -10.42
N TYR A 105 -8.41 4.91 -9.67
CA TYR A 105 -8.07 4.31 -8.39
C TYR A 105 -9.25 4.29 -7.42
N GLU A 106 -9.93 5.43 -7.25
CA GLU A 106 -11.09 5.55 -6.36
C GLU A 106 -12.29 4.72 -6.83
N THR A 107 -12.57 4.72 -8.13
CA THR A 107 -13.73 4.02 -8.71
C THR A 107 -13.55 2.50 -8.72
N THR A 108 -12.31 2.01 -8.75
CA THR A 108 -11.99 0.58 -8.76
C THR A 108 -11.66 0.02 -7.38
N ALA A 109 -11.57 0.87 -6.37
CA ALA A 109 -11.41 0.46 -4.99
C ALA A 109 -12.67 -0.23 -4.49
N ILE A 110 -12.52 -1.41 -3.89
CA ILE A 110 -13.63 -2.25 -3.40
C ILE A 110 -13.38 -2.74 -1.98
N PRO A 111 -14.42 -3.05 -1.20
CA PRO A 111 -14.25 -3.73 0.07
C PRO A 111 -13.50 -5.05 -0.10
N LEU A 112 -12.65 -5.41 0.86
CA LEU A 112 -11.88 -6.65 0.82
C LEU A 112 -12.75 -7.89 0.66
N SER A 113 -13.94 -7.90 1.29
CA SER A 113 -14.94 -8.97 1.19
C SER A 113 -15.48 -9.21 -0.23
N GLN A 114 -15.36 -8.22 -1.12
CA GLN A 114 -15.80 -8.28 -2.51
C GLN A 114 -14.66 -8.59 -3.49
N TYR A 115 -13.42 -8.56 -3.01
CA TYR A 115 -12.26 -8.82 -3.87
C TYR A 115 -12.18 -10.29 -4.28
N LYS A 116 -11.84 -10.51 -5.55
CA LYS A 116 -11.52 -11.84 -6.09
C LYS A 116 -10.11 -11.80 -6.64
N GLU A 117 -9.35 -12.85 -6.36
CA GLU A 117 -7.98 -12.99 -6.83
C GLU A 117 -7.91 -12.89 -8.36
N GLY A 118 -6.93 -12.13 -8.86
CA GLY A 118 -6.75 -11.86 -10.28
C GLY A 118 -7.54 -10.66 -10.82
N ASN A 119 -8.43 -10.03 -10.04
CA ASN A 119 -9.15 -8.83 -10.47
C ASN A 119 -8.22 -7.62 -10.68
N LEU A 120 -7.12 -7.54 -9.92
CA LEU A 120 -6.11 -6.49 -9.99
C LEU A 120 -4.73 -7.11 -10.14
N PHE A 121 -3.86 -6.46 -10.92
CA PHE A 121 -2.50 -6.94 -11.15
C PHE A 121 -1.58 -6.74 -9.93
N SER A 122 -1.61 -5.54 -9.34
CA SER A 122 -0.91 -5.21 -8.09
C SER A 122 -1.91 -4.75 -7.01
N PRO A 123 -2.64 -5.67 -6.35
CA PRO A 123 -3.65 -5.31 -5.36
C PRO A 123 -2.99 -4.85 -4.05
N GLU A 124 -3.27 -3.62 -3.65
CA GLU A 124 -2.95 -3.15 -2.30
C GLU A 124 -4.16 -3.24 -1.38
N VAL A 125 -3.90 -3.38 -0.09
CA VAL A 125 -4.89 -3.33 0.97
C VAL A 125 -4.68 -2.08 1.80
N LEU A 126 -5.70 -1.22 1.84
CA LEU A 126 -5.76 -0.04 2.69
C LEU A 126 -6.50 -0.42 3.97
N VAL A 127 -5.76 -0.56 5.06
CA VAL A 127 -6.31 -0.88 6.38
C VAL A 127 -6.57 0.42 7.13
N LYS A 128 -7.83 0.72 7.48
CA LYS A 128 -8.16 1.97 8.18
C LYS A 128 -7.64 1.96 9.62
N GLY A 129 -6.99 3.06 10.02
CA GLY A 129 -6.50 3.28 11.37
C GLY A 129 -5.13 2.67 11.64
N ASN A 130 -4.62 2.94 12.85
CA ASN A 130 -3.36 2.38 13.33
C ASN A 130 -3.52 0.88 13.59
N ILE A 131 -2.43 0.13 13.46
CA ILE A 131 -2.38 -1.30 13.80
C ILE A 131 -1.59 -1.47 15.08
N ALA A 132 -2.22 -2.10 16.07
CA ALA A 132 -1.60 -2.36 17.37
C ALA A 132 -0.51 -3.45 17.29
N PRO A 133 0.56 -3.38 18.12
CA PRO A 133 1.67 -4.33 18.08
C PRO A 133 1.27 -5.80 18.15
N GLU A 134 0.27 -6.13 18.95
CA GLU A 134 -0.23 -7.50 19.16
C GLU A 134 -0.79 -8.16 17.89
N ASN A 135 -1.13 -7.36 16.89
CA ASN A 135 -1.63 -7.81 15.60
C ASN A 135 -0.51 -8.00 14.56
N ILE A 136 0.74 -7.76 14.92
CA ILE A 136 1.90 -7.77 14.03
C ILE A 136 2.80 -8.94 14.37
N ARG A 137 3.24 -9.68 13.35
CA ARG A 137 4.22 -10.76 13.47
C ARG A 137 5.24 -10.64 12.37
N ILE A 138 6.48 -11.03 12.64
CA ILE A 138 7.50 -11.14 11.60
C ILE A 138 7.18 -12.36 10.74
N CYS A 139 7.20 -12.22 9.42
CA CYS A 139 7.08 -13.36 8.52
C CYS A 139 8.28 -14.29 8.74
N ILE A 140 8.01 -15.55 9.11
CA ILE A 140 9.04 -16.58 9.19
C ILE A 140 9.15 -17.20 7.80
N ASP A 141 10.35 -17.15 7.21
CA ASP A 141 10.63 -17.91 5.98
C ASP A 141 10.57 -19.41 6.33
N LYS A 142 9.71 -20.13 5.61
CA LYS A 142 9.69 -21.59 5.60
C LYS A 142 10.47 -22.10 4.41
#